data_AF-A0A8C2IAA2-F1
#
_entry.id   AF-A0A8C2IAA2-F1
#
_cell.length_a   1.000
_cell.length_b   1.000
_cell.length_c   1.000
_cell.angle_alpha   90.00
_cell.angle_beta   90.00
_cell.angle_gamma   90.00
#
_symmetry.space_group_name_H-M   'P 1'
#
loop_
_entity.id
_entity.type
_entity.pdbx_description
1 polymer ?
#
loop_
_entity_poly.entity_id
_entity_poly.type
_entity_poly.pdbx_seq_one_letter_code
_entity_poly.pdbx_strand_id
1 'polypeptide(L)'
;MKMELHMFLLSITAVLSTDSKIYKAHHLIGCSDTEREDMYDLDGEEIYYYDFNKKKAVVAIPEFADSESFQFPTDFEPSVHNTQMCKDFLALFTNNSEHQAEQADPPQTSIYPRNDVVVGVENTLICHVTGFFPPPVRVSWSKNNVNLTENITLSQYRPSSDGTYNLFSTLKIIPLEGETYSCTVNHKALLQPQTKIWDVEAVLPGIGPSVFCGVGLTLGLLGVVTGAFFCIKAHTSTSNMDANNQILDAI
;
A
#
# COMPACT_ATOMS: atom_id res chain seq x y z
N MET A 1 -59.97 -41.64 30.06
CA MET A 1 -58.64 -41.59 29.41
C MET A 1 -58.49 -40.19 28.83
N LYS A 2 -57.72 -39.32 29.47
CA LYS A 2 -57.60 -37.89 29.11
C LYS A 2 -56.34 -37.76 28.25
N MET A 3 -56.50 -37.34 27.00
CA MET A 3 -55.42 -37.24 26.02
C MET A 3 -54.96 -35.78 26.00
N GLU A 4 -53.85 -35.48 26.66
CA GLU A 4 -53.28 -34.13 26.68
C GLU A 4 -52.50 -33.92 25.37
N LEU A 5 -52.91 -32.91 24.59
CA LEU A 5 -52.30 -32.55 23.31
C LEU A 5 -51.11 -31.62 23.56
N HIS A 6 -49.89 -32.14 23.46
CA HIS A 6 -48.68 -31.32 23.57
C HIS A 6 -48.33 -30.70 22.21
N MET A 7 -48.56 -29.39 22.09
CA MET A 7 -48.20 -28.59 20.92
C MET A 7 -46.80 -27.99 21.13
N PHE A 8 -45.80 -28.49 20.38
CA PHE A 8 -44.46 -27.91 20.36
C PHE A 8 -44.42 -26.73 19.37
N LEU A 9 -44.36 -25.49 19.88
CA LEU A 9 -44.09 -24.31 19.07
C LEU A 9 -42.57 -24.18 18.86
N LEU A 10 -42.10 -24.44 17.63
CA LEU A 10 -40.72 -24.22 17.23
C LEU A 10 -40.57 -22.78 16.73
N SER A 11 -40.23 -21.84 17.61
CA SER A 11 -39.90 -20.47 17.23
C SER A 11 -38.47 -20.41 16.69
N ILE A 12 -38.31 -20.40 15.37
CA ILE A 12 -37.03 -20.09 14.73
C ILE A 12 -36.85 -18.57 14.79
N THR A 13 -36.16 -18.07 15.81
CA THR A 13 -35.66 -16.69 15.79
C THR A 13 -34.51 -16.61 14.81
N ALA A 14 -34.80 -16.16 13.58
CA ALA A 14 -33.76 -15.73 12.67
C ALA A 14 -33.13 -14.45 13.24
N VAL A 15 -31.96 -14.58 13.88
CA VAL A 15 -31.12 -13.42 14.19
C VAL A 15 -30.53 -12.96 12.86
N LEU A 16 -31.15 -11.96 12.24
CA LEU A 16 -30.51 -11.20 11.17
C LEU A 16 -29.38 -10.39 11.82
N SER A 17 -28.18 -10.97 11.87
CA SER A 17 -26.97 -10.19 12.14
C SER A 17 -26.79 -9.23 10.98
N THR A 18 -27.29 -8.00 11.10
CA THR A 18 -26.87 -6.91 10.23
C THR A 18 -25.46 -6.55 10.66
N ASP A 19 -24.45 -6.96 9.90
CA ASP A 19 -23.08 -6.48 10.11
C ASP A 19 -23.08 -4.95 9.96
N SER A 20 -23.08 -4.23 11.08
CA SER A 20 -22.91 -2.78 11.09
C SER A 20 -21.45 -2.46 10.78
N LYS A 21 -21.19 -1.79 9.66
CA LYS A 21 -19.86 -1.23 9.39
C LYS A 21 -19.64 -0.04 10.32
N ILE A 22 -18.58 -0.09 11.12
CA ILE A 22 -18.15 1.00 12.00
C ILE A 22 -17.04 1.75 11.27
N TYR A 23 -17.27 3.04 11.02
CA TYR A 23 -16.28 3.97 10.48
C TYR A 23 -15.66 4.75 11.63
N LYS A 24 -14.35 5.00 11.59
CA LYS A 24 -13.62 5.80 12.58
C LYS A 24 -13.22 7.13 11.96
N ALA A 25 -13.78 8.22 12.47
CA ALA A 25 -13.33 9.55 12.14
C ALA A 25 -12.43 10.07 13.27
N HIS A 26 -11.25 10.61 12.95
CA HIS A 26 -10.45 11.36 13.93
C HIS A 26 -10.27 12.80 13.49
N HIS A 27 -10.28 13.68 14.48
CA HIS A 27 -9.89 15.09 14.36
C HIS A 27 -8.61 15.26 15.14
N LEU A 28 -7.50 15.51 14.44
CA LEU A 28 -6.20 15.69 15.06
C LEU A 28 -5.85 17.18 15.09
N ILE A 29 -5.67 17.71 16.29
CA ILE A 29 -5.15 19.06 16.54
C ILE A 29 -3.79 18.90 17.21
N GLY A 30 -2.75 19.38 16.55
CA GLY A 30 -1.37 19.37 17.06
C GLY A 30 -0.82 20.78 17.16
N CYS A 31 0.00 21.02 18.18
CA CYS A 31 0.71 22.28 18.32
C CYS A 31 2.05 22.09 19.01
N SER A 32 3.00 22.92 18.61
CA SER A 32 4.25 23.15 19.31
C SER A 32 4.57 24.65 19.25
N ASP A 33 5.76 25.03 19.72
CA ASP A 33 6.24 26.41 19.60
C ASP A 33 6.32 26.84 18.12
N THR A 34 6.72 25.93 17.24
CA THR A 34 7.00 26.20 15.83
C THR A 34 5.96 25.64 14.86
N GLU A 35 5.23 24.59 15.26
CA GLU A 35 4.34 23.85 14.36
C GLU A 35 2.89 23.87 14.84
N ARG A 36 1.98 23.73 13.87
CA ARG A 36 0.54 23.70 14.06
C ARG A 36 -0.06 22.72 13.05
N GLU A 37 -0.99 21.92 13.54
CA GLU A 37 -1.64 20.85 12.80
C GLU A 37 -3.13 20.84 13.16
N ASP A 38 -3.99 20.70 12.15
CA ASP A 38 -5.44 20.58 12.32
C ASP A 38 -6.01 19.85 11.09
N MET A 39 -6.32 18.57 11.26
CA MET A 39 -6.77 17.71 10.16
C MET A 39 -7.89 16.76 10.58
N TYR A 40 -8.61 16.27 9.59
CA TYR A 40 -9.67 15.29 9.74
C TYR A 40 -9.36 14.07 8.89
N ASP A 41 -9.37 12.90 9.54
CA ASP A 41 -9.21 11.60 8.90
C ASP A 41 -10.45 10.72 9.07
N LEU A 42 -10.65 9.80 8.12
CA LEU A 42 -11.67 8.76 8.15
C LEU A 42 -11.01 7.43 7.78
N ASP A 43 -11.06 6.47 8.70
CA ASP A 43 -10.44 5.14 8.57
C ASP A 43 -8.95 5.19 8.18
N GLY A 44 -8.22 6.22 8.61
CA GLY A 44 -6.81 6.43 8.31
C GLY A 44 -6.52 7.07 6.94
N GLU A 45 -7.57 7.49 6.21
CA GLU A 45 -7.47 8.33 5.03
C GLU A 45 -7.69 9.79 5.40
N GLU A 46 -6.81 10.67 4.89
CA GLU A 46 -6.89 12.10 5.10
C GLU A 46 -8.05 12.69 4.28
N ILE A 47 -9.01 13.33 4.93
CA ILE A 47 -10.22 13.86 4.28
C ILE A 47 -10.05 15.34 3.97
N TYR A 48 -9.61 16.14 4.95
CA TYR A 48 -9.16 17.51 4.75
C TYR A 48 -8.26 17.96 5.89
N TYR A 49 -7.50 19.03 5.66
CA TYR A 49 -6.64 19.65 6.66
C TYR A 49 -6.57 21.17 6.47
N TYR A 50 -6.09 21.89 7.48
CA TYR A 50 -5.88 23.33 7.39
C TYR A 50 -4.42 23.65 7.05
N ASP A 51 -4.20 24.22 5.87
CA ASP A 51 -2.88 24.71 5.47
C ASP A 51 -2.65 26.09 6.11
N PHE A 52 -1.87 26.12 7.20
CA PHE A 52 -1.56 27.35 7.94
C PHE A 52 -0.73 28.37 7.15
N ASN A 53 -0.01 27.93 6.11
CA ASN A 53 0.75 28.83 5.23
C ASN A 53 -0.18 29.52 4.23
N LYS A 54 -1.12 28.76 3.66
CA LYS A 54 -2.11 29.27 2.70
C LYS A 54 -3.36 29.86 3.36
N LYS A 55 -3.53 29.67 4.67
CA LYS A 55 -4.68 30.11 5.48
C LYS A 55 -6.03 29.63 4.93
N LYS A 56 -6.13 28.34 4.59
CA LYS A 56 -7.35 27.73 4.06
C LYS A 56 -7.43 26.24 4.37
N ALA A 57 -8.64 25.69 4.34
CA ALA A 57 -8.84 24.26 4.29
C ALA A 57 -8.40 23.71 2.92
N VAL A 58 -7.78 22.53 2.92
CA VAL A 58 -7.37 21.79 1.74
C VAL A 58 -8.04 20.42 1.81
N VAL A 59 -8.81 20.12 0.77
CA VAL A 59 -9.49 18.82 0.61
C VAL A 59 -8.46 17.81 0.10
N ALA A 60 -8.38 16.66 0.76
CA ALA A 60 -7.37 15.62 0.51
C ALA A 60 -7.97 14.27 0.05
N ILE A 61 -9.30 14.17 -0.08
CA ILE A 61 -9.95 12.98 -0.58
C ILE A 61 -9.55 12.66 -2.03
N PRO A 62 -9.58 11.37 -2.43
CA PRO A 62 -9.29 10.98 -3.81
C PRO A 62 -10.24 11.63 -4.81
N GLU A 63 -9.77 11.90 -6.03
CA GLU A 63 -10.57 12.54 -7.09
C GLU A 63 -11.82 11.75 -7.50
N PHE A 64 -11.81 10.42 -7.31
CA PHE A 64 -12.97 9.57 -7.59
C PHE A 64 -14.04 9.65 -6.48
N ALA A 65 -13.70 10.18 -5.30
CA ALA A 65 -14.67 10.41 -4.25
C ALA A 65 -15.47 11.67 -4.58
N ASP A 66 -16.80 11.57 -4.47
CA ASP A 66 -17.70 12.68 -4.76
C ASP A 66 -17.55 13.78 -3.71
N SER A 67 -16.61 14.70 -3.96
CA SER A 67 -16.31 15.80 -3.04
C SER A 67 -17.48 16.78 -2.88
N GLU A 68 -18.40 16.85 -3.85
CA GLU A 68 -19.58 17.72 -3.77
C GLU A 68 -20.61 17.21 -2.75
N SER A 69 -20.57 15.92 -2.42
CA SER A 69 -21.43 15.32 -1.40
C SER A 69 -20.99 15.67 0.04
N PHE A 70 -19.76 16.17 0.21
CA PHE A 70 -19.20 16.55 1.51
C PHE A 70 -19.16 18.07 1.68
N GLN A 71 -19.73 18.57 2.77
CA GLN A 71 -19.64 19.99 3.12
C GLN A 71 -18.31 20.26 3.83
N PHE A 72 -17.27 20.56 3.07
CA PHE A 72 -15.97 20.95 3.60
C PHE A 72 -15.99 22.38 4.17
N PRO A 73 -15.26 22.65 5.26
CA PRO A 73 -15.18 23.99 5.82
C PRO A 73 -14.48 24.94 4.85
N THR A 74 -15.05 26.13 4.65
CA THR A 74 -14.44 27.21 3.87
C THR A 74 -13.59 28.15 4.71
N ASP A 75 -13.92 28.25 6.00
CA ASP A 75 -13.38 29.26 6.91
C ASP A 75 -12.17 28.72 7.68
N PHE A 76 -11.14 29.56 7.81
CA PHE A 76 -9.87 29.21 8.46
C PHE A 76 -9.84 29.54 9.96
N GLU A 77 -10.66 30.49 10.42
CA GLU A 77 -10.68 30.98 11.80
C GLU A 77 -10.89 29.88 12.88
N PRO A 78 -11.75 28.86 12.67
CA PRO A 78 -11.89 27.78 13.65
C PRO A 78 -10.56 27.07 13.94
N SER A 79 -9.71 26.89 12.93
CA SER A 79 -8.41 26.23 13.09
C SER A 79 -7.40 27.08 13.85
N VAL A 80 -7.47 28.40 13.69
CA VAL A 80 -6.68 29.35 14.50
C VAL A 80 -7.08 29.24 15.97
N HIS A 81 -8.38 29.16 16.25
CA HIS A 81 -8.87 29.01 17.62
C HIS A 81 -8.46 27.66 18.24
N ASN A 82 -8.64 26.55 17.51
CA ASN A 82 -8.26 25.21 17.95
C ASN A 82 -6.76 25.13 18.30
N THR A 83 -5.90 25.64 17.41
CA THR A 83 -4.45 25.60 17.65
C THR A 83 -4.01 26.55 18.76
N GLN A 84 -4.73 27.65 18.99
CA GLN A 84 -4.48 28.51 20.15
C GLN A 84 -4.85 27.80 21.46
N MET A 85 -6.02 27.17 21.52
CA MET A 85 -6.41 26.37 22.69
C MET A 85 -5.40 25.26 22.97
N CYS A 86 -4.92 24.57 21.93
CA CYS A 86 -3.86 23.56 22.07
C CYS A 86 -2.62 24.15 22.77
N LYS A 87 -2.15 25.33 22.35
CA LYS A 87 -1.00 25.99 22.96
C LYS A 87 -1.23 26.37 24.42
N ASP A 88 -2.44 26.86 24.73
CA ASP A 88 -2.81 27.22 26.09
C ASP A 88 -2.81 25.99 27.00
N PHE A 89 -3.36 24.86 26.54
CA PHE A 89 -3.29 23.57 27.25
C PHE A 89 -1.86 23.06 27.39
N LEU A 90 -1.05 23.11 26.33
CA LEU A 90 0.35 22.69 26.37
C LEU A 90 1.13 23.46 27.45
N ALA A 91 0.93 24.78 27.55
CA ALA A 91 1.55 25.62 28.58
C ALA A 91 1.11 25.22 30.01
N LEU A 92 -0.15 24.85 30.19
CA LEU A 92 -0.65 24.36 31.49
C LEU A 92 -0.02 23.02 31.88
N PHE A 93 0.16 22.09 30.94
CA PHE A 93 0.74 20.78 31.23
C PHE A 93 2.25 20.82 31.43
N THR A 94 2.97 21.65 30.67
CA THR A 94 4.42 21.80 30.79
C THR A 94 4.85 22.53 32.06
N ASN A 95 4.11 23.54 32.51
CA ASN A 95 4.46 24.28 33.74
C ASN A 95 4.23 23.47 35.04
N ASN A 96 3.37 22.45 34.99
CA ASN A 96 2.94 21.69 36.17
C ASN A 96 3.52 20.27 36.25
N SER A 97 4.42 19.88 35.34
CA SER A 97 5.01 18.54 35.30
C SER A 97 6.52 18.57 35.58
N GLU A 98 7.00 17.61 36.36
CA GLU A 98 8.42 17.23 36.28
C GLU A 98 8.64 16.67 34.86
N HIS A 99 9.54 17.30 34.09
CA HIS A 99 9.77 16.94 32.70
C HIS A 99 10.38 15.53 32.58
N GLN A 100 9.52 14.51 32.46
CA GLN A 100 9.95 13.20 32.03
C GLN A 100 10.34 13.27 30.56
N ALA A 101 11.47 12.64 30.20
CA ALA A 101 11.91 12.58 28.81
C ALA A 101 10.80 11.94 27.96
N GLU A 102 10.35 12.67 26.93
CA GLU A 102 9.37 12.20 25.97
C GLU A 102 9.91 10.94 25.29
N GLN A 103 9.16 9.83 25.40
CA GLN A 103 9.48 8.60 24.69
C GLN A 103 9.55 8.91 23.19
N ALA A 104 10.55 8.37 22.52
CA ALA A 104 10.76 8.61 21.10
C ALA A 104 10.93 7.27 20.39
N ASP A 105 10.09 7.04 19.38
CA ASP A 105 10.08 5.84 18.57
C ASP A 105 10.63 6.17 17.17
N PRO A 106 11.63 5.41 16.67
CA PRO A 106 12.29 5.72 15.41
C PRO A 106 11.45 5.29 14.20
N PRO A 107 11.45 6.09 13.11
CA PRO A 107 10.73 5.74 11.89
C PRO A 107 11.29 4.48 11.22
N GLN A 108 10.40 3.73 10.59
CA GLN A 108 10.70 2.80 9.51
C GLN A 108 10.37 3.47 8.18
N THR A 109 11.20 3.20 7.17
CA THR A 109 11.15 3.89 5.89
C THR A 109 11.13 2.91 4.72
N SER A 110 10.26 3.17 3.75
CA SER A 110 10.18 2.39 2.51
C SER A 110 9.97 3.33 1.32
N ILE A 111 10.47 2.92 0.16
CA ILE A 111 10.36 3.65 -1.11
C ILE A 111 9.83 2.71 -2.18
N TYR A 112 8.79 3.12 -2.89
CA TYR A 112 8.18 2.33 -3.96
C TYR A 112 7.47 3.23 -4.98
N PRO A 113 7.37 2.81 -6.26
CA PRO A 113 6.60 3.53 -7.26
C PRO A 113 5.10 3.31 -7.06
N ARG A 114 4.30 4.32 -7.45
CA ARG A 114 2.84 4.23 -7.42
C ARG A 114 2.30 3.23 -8.45
N ASN A 115 2.87 3.24 -9.65
CA ASN A 115 2.50 2.38 -10.76
C ASN A 115 3.68 1.54 -11.22
N ASP A 116 3.42 0.52 -12.05
CA ASP A 116 4.47 -0.22 -12.76
C ASP A 116 5.39 0.74 -13.53
N VAL A 117 6.67 0.44 -13.52
CA VAL A 117 7.70 1.35 -14.02
C VAL A 117 7.90 1.14 -15.51
N VAL A 118 7.63 2.20 -16.28
CA VAL A 118 7.92 2.28 -17.72
C VAL A 118 8.86 3.45 -17.94
N VAL A 119 10.04 3.18 -18.49
CA VAL A 119 11.07 4.19 -18.76
C VAL A 119 10.49 5.29 -19.67
N GLY A 120 10.70 6.56 -19.30
CA GLY A 120 10.21 7.71 -20.05
C GLY A 120 8.73 8.05 -19.87
N VAL A 121 7.98 7.31 -19.04
CA VAL A 121 6.56 7.59 -18.73
C VAL A 121 6.44 8.14 -17.30
N GLU A 122 5.62 9.18 -17.12
CA GLU A 122 5.42 9.79 -15.80
C GLU A 122 4.96 8.76 -14.75
N ASN A 123 5.59 8.80 -13.59
CA ASN A 123 5.23 8.00 -12.43
C ASN A 123 5.41 8.86 -11.15
N THR A 124 5.05 8.31 -10.00
CA THR A 124 5.26 8.95 -8.71
C THR A 124 5.93 7.98 -7.76
N LEU A 125 7.06 8.35 -7.19
CA LEU A 125 7.66 7.63 -6.07
C LEU A 125 6.98 8.03 -4.78
N ILE A 126 6.77 7.05 -3.91
CA ILE A 126 6.19 7.21 -2.59
C ILE A 126 7.25 6.79 -1.59
N CYS A 127 7.58 7.69 -0.66
CA CYS A 127 8.35 7.39 0.53
C CYS A 127 7.37 7.31 1.70
N HIS A 128 7.13 6.09 2.18
CA HIS A 128 6.27 5.83 3.34
C HIS A 128 7.14 5.76 4.60
N VAL A 129 6.84 6.65 5.55
CA VAL A 129 7.52 6.79 6.84
C VAL A 129 6.53 6.42 7.92
N THR A 130 6.83 5.38 8.72
CA THR A 130 5.87 4.76 9.63
C THR A 130 6.47 4.47 11.00
N GLY A 131 5.64 4.42 12.04
CA GLY A 131 6.04 3.97 13.37
C GLY A 131 6.85 4.98 14.18
N PHE A 132 6.83 6.27 13.81
CA PHE A 132 7.61 7.29 14.51
C PHE A 132 6.79 8.05 15.54
N PHE A 133 7.46 8.45 16.61
CA PHE A 133 6.91 9.37 17.60
C PHE A 133 8.06 10.14 18.27
N PRO A 134 7.90 11.42 18.62
CA PRO A 134 6.79 12.31 18.22
C PRO A 134 7.01 12.91 16.83
N PRO A 135 6.03 13.62 16.26
CA PRO A 135 6.27 14.62 15.21
C PRO A 135 7.16 15.77 15.70
N PRO A 136 7.88 16.50 14.83
CA PRO A 136 7.94 16.33 13.38
C PRO A 136 9.00 15.33 12.90
N VAL A 137 8.87 14.99 11.62
CA VAL A 137 9.90 14.30 10.85
C VAL A 137 10.17 15.08 9.57
N ARG A 138 11.44 15.13 9.17
CA ARG A 138 11.87 15.83 7.96
C ARG A 138 12.20 14.82 6.87
N VAL A 139 11.60 15.00 5.71
CA VAL A 139 11.82 14.14 4.53
C VAL A 139 12.40 14.99 3.41
N SER A 140 13.46 14.48 2.78
CA SER A 140 14.11 15.11 1.62
C SER A 140 14.37 14.10 0.52
N TRP A 141 14.27 14.54 -0.73
CA TRP A 141 14.52 13.70 -1.89
C TRP A 141 15.83 14.08 -2.58
N SER A 142 16.50 13.09 -3.17
CA SER A 142 17.62 13.32 -4.09
C SER A 142 17.49 12.45 -5.34
N LYS A 143 18.05 12.94 -6.44
CA LYS A 143 18.20 12.23 -7.71
C LYS A 143 19.68 12.26 -8.09
N ASN A 144 20.29 11.09 -8.28
CA ASN A 144 21.72 10.94 -8.58
C ASN A 144 22.60 11.73 -7.60
N ASN A 145 22.27 11.66 -6.30
CA ASN A 145 22.92 12.39 -5.20
C ASN A 145 22.75 13.93 -5.23
N VAL A 146 21.85 14.46 -6.07
CA VAL A 146 21.51 15.89 -6.10
C VAL A 146 20.16 16.10 -5.43
N ASN A 147 20.11 16.97 -4.43
CA ASN A 147 18.89 17.26 -3.68
C ASN A 147 17.82 17.89 -4.59
N LEU A 148 16.58 17.43 -4.42
CA LEU A 148 15.40 17.94 -5.11
C LEU A 148 14.57 18.82 -4.19
N THR A 149 14.00 19.89 -4.74
CA THR A 149 13.11 20.82 -4.02
C THR A 149 11.74 20.98 -4.69
N GLU A 150 11.57 20.47 -5.90
CA GLU A 150 10.36 20.60 -6.71
C GLU A 150 9.65 19.26 -6.87
N ASN A 151 8.36 19.30 -7.18
CA ASN A 151 7.51 18.12 -7.42
C ASN A 151 7.40 17.16 -6.23
N ILE A 152 7.69 17.67 -5.03
CA ILE A 152 7.58 16.95 -3.77
C ILE A 152 6.29 17.37 -3.07
N THR A 153 5.52 16.40 -2.59
CA THR A 153 4.42 16.63 -1.66
C THR A 153 4.65 15.86 -0.37
N LEU A 154 4.08 16.35 0.72
CA LEU A 154 4.11 15.74 2.03
C LEU A 154 2.67 15.67 2.54
N SER A 155 2.22 14.50 2.96
CA SER A 155 0.92 14.33 3.60
C SER A 155 0.93 14.91 5.01
N GLN A 156 -0.25 15.04 5.61
CA GLN A 156 -0.32 15.27 7.04
C GLN A 156 0.03 13.99 7.83
N TYR A 157 0.21 14.12 9.15
CA TYR A 157 0.49 13.01 10.07
C TYR A 157 -0.73 12.12 10.28
N ARG A 158 -0.60 10.82 10.01
CA ARG A 158 -1.65 9.83 10.22
C ARG A 158 -1.43 9.09 11.54
N PRO A 159 -2.32 9.25 12.53
CA PRO A 159 -2.19 8.53 13.79
C PRO A 159 -2.41 7.03 13.58
N SER A 160 -1.57 6.23 14.22
CA SER A 160 -1.69 4.77 14.29
C SER A 160 -2.33 4.35 15.61
N SER A 161 -2.91 3.14 15.64
CA SER A 161 -3.55 2.59 16.84
C SER A 161 -2.58 2.32 18.01
N ASP A 162 -1.28 2.24 17.73
CA ASP A 162 -0.21 2.03 18.72
C ASP A 162 0.32 3.32 19.33
N GLY A 163 -0.24 4.48 18.95
CA GLY A 163 0.19 5.80 19.41
C GLY A 163 1.32 6.43 18.61
N THR A 164 1.81 5.77 17.56
CA THR A 164 2.80 6.32 16.62
C THR A 164 2.14 7.04 15.44
N TYR A 165 2.95 7.66 14.59
CA TYR A 165 2.49 8.34 13.38
C TYR A 165 3.06 7.70 12.11
N ASN A 166 2.31 7.88 11.02
CA ASN A 166 2.75 7.60 9.67
C ASN A 166 2.62 8.87 8.81
N LEU A 167 3.43 8.96 7.75
CA LEU A 167 3.24 9.95 6.70
C LEU A 167 3.71 9.41 5.35
N PHE A 168 3.32 10.12 4.30
CA PHE A 168 3.76 9.88 2.95
C PHE A 168 4.41 11.13 2.37
N SER A 169 5.62 10.98 1.82
CA SER A 169 6.16 11.96 0.90
C SER A 169 6.10 11.40 -0.51
N THR A 170 5.66 12.20 -1.49
CA THR A 170 5.63 11.75 -2.88
C THR A 170 6.47 12.65 -3.77
N LEU A 171 7.08 12.06 -4.79
CA LEU A 171 7.91 12.74 -5.79
C LEU A 171 7.44 12.35 -7.19
N LYS A 172 7.00 13.31 -7.99
CA LYS A 172 6.70 13.05 -9.41
C LYS A 172 7.99 12.90 -10.20
N ILE A 173 8.09 11.85 -11.02
CA ILE A 173 9.29 11.51 -11.78
C ILE A 173 8.94 11.09 -13.21
N ILE A 174 9.92 11.21 -14.10
CA ILE A 174 9.95 10.48 -15.38
C ILE A 174 11.21 9.60 -15.29
N PRO A 175 11.06 8.30 -14.97
CA PRO A 175 12.20 7.42 -14.70
C PRO A 175 13.01 7.20 -15.98
N LEU A 176 14.32 7.43 -15.91
CA LEU A 176 15.27 7.06 -16.96
C LEU A 176 16.19 5.95 -16.46
N GLU A 177 16.60 5.06 -17.36
CA GLU A 177 17.49 3.95 -17.03
C GLU A 177 18.80 4.44 -16.41
N GLY A 178 19.21 3.82 -15.32
CA GLY A 178 20.43 4.19 -14.57
C GLY A 178 20.27 5.40 -13.65
N GLU A 179 19.07 5.98 -13.53
CA GLU A 179 18.79 6.97 -12.50
C GLU A 179 18.56 6.32 -11.13
N THR A 180 19.08 6.97 -10.11
CA THR A 180 18.93 6.60 -8.70
C THR A 180 18.20 7.70 -7.96
N TYR A 181 17.12 7.35 -7.27
CA TYR A 181 16.36 8.24 -6.40
C TYR A 181 16.58 7.85 -4.95
N SER A 182 16.56 8.82 -4.03
CA SER A 182 16.67 8.54 -2.62
C SER A 182 15.70 9.36 -1.78
N CYS A 183 15.10 8.73 -0.77
CA CYS A 183 14.36 9.40 0.29
C CYS A 183 15.20 9.39 1.57
N THR A 184 15.53 10.56 2.10
CA THR A 184 16.26 10.72 3.37
C THR A 184 15.33 11.28 4.43
N VAL A 185 15.27 10.61 5.57
CA VAL A 185 14.38 10.88 6.69
C VAL A 185 15.19 11.21 7.94
N ASN A 186 14.89 12.34 8.56
CA ASN A 186 15.51 12.78 9.80
C ASN A 186 14.45 12.96 10.89
N HIS A 187 14.71 12.37 12.06
CA HIS A 187 13.80 12.32 13.20
C HIS A 187 14.59 12.28 14.50
N LYS A 188 14.04 12.83 15.59
CA LYS A 188 14.76 12.97 16.87
C LYS A 188 15.16 11.65 17.54
N ALA A 189 14.45 10.56 17.23
CA ALA A 189 14.80 9.22 17.73
C ALA A 189 15.97 8.58 16.95
N LEU A 190 16.44 9.21 15.87
CA LEU A 190 17.54 8.73 15.07
C LEU A 190 18.85 9.43 15.44
N LEU A 191 19.93 8.64 15.59
CA LEU A 191 21.28 9.18 15.74
C LEU A 191 21.81 9.80 14.43
N GLN A 192 21.37 9.27 13.28
CA GLN A 192 21.72 9.73 11.94
C GLN A 192 20.50 9.59 11.02
N PRO A 193 20.36 10.46 9.99
CA PRO A 193 19.28 10.33 9.03
C PRO A 193 19.26 8.96 8.36
N GLN A 194 18.07 8.40 8.15
CA GLN A 194 17.89 7.17 7.39
C GLN A 194 17.68 7.50 5.91
N THR A 195 18.43 6.86 5.02
CA THR A 195 18.25 7.03 3.57
C THR A 195 17.83 5.70 2.93
N LYS A 196 16.76 5.74 2.13
CA LYS A 196 16.33 4.64 1.26
C LYS A 196 16.58 5.01 -0.18
N ILE A 197 17.14 4.07 -0.93
CA ILE A 197 17.53 4.25 -2.32
C ILE A 197 16.58 3.40 -3.18
N TRP A 198 16.22 3.94 -4.34
CA TRP A 198 15.42 3.30 -5.35
C TRP A 198 16.07 3.54 -6.71
N ASP A 199 16.46 2.45 -7.37
CA ASP A 199 17.12 2.47 -8.68
C ASP A 199 16.10 2.14 -9.78
N VAL A 200 16.21 2.84 -10.90
CA VAL A 200 15.46 2.47 -12.11
C VAL A 200 16.12 1.24 -12.71
N GLU A 201 15.57 0.07 -12.41
CA GLU A 201 15.99 -1.18 -13.03
C GLU A 201 15.72 -1.12 -14.55
N ALA A 202 16.72 -1.51 -15.34
CA ALA A 202 16.52 -1.74 -16.76
C ALA A 202 15.48 -2.86 -16.91
N VAL A 203 14.36 -2.58 -17.56
CA VAL A 203 13.39 -3.61 -17.94
C VAL A 203 14.04 -4.48 -19.00
N LEU A 204 14.86 -5.44 -18.58
CA LEU A 204 15.23 -6.55 -19.45
C LEU A 204 13.93 -7.30 -19.72
N PRO A 205 13.49 -7.45 -20.99
CA PRO A 205 12.30 -8.23 -21.29
C PRO A 205 12.47 -9.60 -20.64
N GLY A 206 11.60 -9.90 -19.68
CA GLY A 206 11.71 -11.10 -18.85
C GLY A 206 11.90 -12.31 -19.75
N ILE A 207 13.03 -13.01 -19.58
CA ILE A 207 13.37 -14.16 -20.41
C ILE A 207 12.44 -15.36 -20.07
N GLY A 208 11.66 -15.26 -19.00
CA GLY A 208 10.76 -16.28 -18.47
C GLY A 208 9.75 -16.83 -19.49
N PRO A 209 8.86 -16.01 -20.08
CA PRO A 209 7.89 -16.48 -21.07
C PRO A 209 8.56 -17.08 -22.31
N SER A 210 9.66 -16.49 -22.77
CA SER A 210 10.41 -16.94 -23.95
C SER A 210 11.09 -18.30 -23.73
N VAL A 211 11.70 -18.51 -22.56
CA VAL A 211 12.32 -19.79 -22.18
C VAL A 211 11.26 -20.85 -21.93
N PHE A 212 10.16 -20.51 -21.27
CA PHE A 212 9.05 -21.44 -21.03
C PHE A 212 8.44 -21.96 -22.34
N CYS A 213 8.20 -21.07 -23.31
CA CYS A 213 7.76 -21.45 -24.65
C CYS A 213 8.80 -22.32 -25.38
N GLY A 214 10.08 -21.96 -25.34
CA GLY A 214 11.14 -22.72 -26.02
C GLY A 214 11.32 -24.14 -25.46
N VAL A 215 11.36 -24.28 -24.13
CA VAL A 215 11.48 -25.58 -23.46
C VAL A 215 10.21 -26.42 -23.63
N GLY A 216 9.03 -25.81 -23.52
CA GLY A 216 7.76 -26.49 -23.75
C GLY A 216 7.62 -27.05 -25.16
N LEU A 217 7.98 -26.27 -26.18
CA LEU A 217 7.92 -26.69 -27.58
C LEU A 217 8.89 -27.82 -27.89
N THR A 218 10.13 -27.74 -27.38
CA THR A 218 11.15 -28.78 -27.62
C THR A 218 10.77 -30.12 -26.98
N LEU A 219 10.29 -30.11 -25.73
CA LEU A 219 9.81 -31.31 -25.05
C LEU A 219 8.55 -31.88 -25.73
N GLY A 220 7.62 -31.02 -26.15
CA GLY A 220 6.41 -31.42 -26.88
C GLY A 220 6.73 -32.13 -28.19
N LEU A 221 7.64 -31.57 -28.99
CA LEU A 221 8.08 -32.20 -30.25
C LEU A 221 8.78 -33.54 -30.01
N LEU A 222 9.64 -33.64 -28.99
CA LEU A 222 10.28 -34.91 -28.62
C LEU A 222 9.25 -35.99 -28.23
N GLY A 223 8.20 -35.60 -27.49
CA GLY A 223 7.10 -36.47 -27.11
C GLY A 223 6.32 -36.99 -28.33
N VAL A 224 6.06 -36.14 -29.32
CA VAL A 224 5.38 -36.54 -30.57
C VAL A 224 6.22 -37.52 -31.37
N VAL A 225 7.53 -37.26 -31.54
CA VAL A 225 8.43 -38.15 -32.30
C VAL A 225 8.54 -39.52 -31.63
N THR A 226 8.75 -39.55 -30.32
CA THR A 226 8.83 -40.80 -29.55
C THR A 226 7.51 -41.57 -29.57
N GLY A 227 6.38 -40.88 -29.40
CA GLY A 227 5.05 -41.48 -29.50
C GLY A 227 4.77 -42.09 -30.88
N ALA A 228 5.08 -41.36 -31.96
CA ALA A 228 4.93 -41.86 -33.33
C ALA A 228 5.78 -43.11 -33.57
N PHE A 229 7.02 -43.13 -33.09
CA PHE A 229 7.91 -44.30 -33.20
C PHE A 229 7.32 -45.53 -32.50
N PHE A 230 6.80 -45.39 -31.27
CA PHE A 230 6.15 -46.49 -30.56
C PHE A 230 4.87 -46.97 -31.24
N CYS A 231 4.03 -46.06 -31.74
CA CYS A 231 2.81 -46.43 -32.48
C CYS A 231 3.11 -47.20 -33.77
N ILE A 232 4.11 -46.75 -34.55
CA ILE A 232 4.54 -47.43 -35.78
C ILE A 232 5.08 -48.83 -35.45
N LYS A 233 5.92 -48.95 -34.41
CA LYS A 233 6.47 -50.24 -33.98
C LYS A 233 5.40 -51.20 -33.45
N ALA A 234 4.38 -50.68 -32.76
CA ALA A 234 3.25 -51.48 -32.31
C ALA A 234 2.47 -52.04 -33.51
N HIS A 235 2.11 -51.19 -34.48
CA HIS A 235 1.38 -51.60 -35.68
C HIS A 235 2.13 -52.64 -36.51
N THR A 236 3.45 -52.47 -36.70
CA THR A 236 4.26 -53.46 -37.43
C THR A 236 4.42 -54.78 -36.68
N SER A 237 4.31 -54.77 -35.36
CA SER A 237 4.33 -55.98 -34.53
C SER A 237 3.01 -56.74 -34.62
N THR A 238 1.86 -56.06 -34.57
CA THR A 238 0.54 -56.69 -34.75
C THR A 238 0.37 -57.24 -36.16
N SER A 239 0.79 -56.51 -37.20
CA SER A 239 0.71 -57.01 -38.58
C SER A 239 1.56 -58.27 -38.81
N ASN A 240 2.71 -58.38 -38.14
CA ASN A 240 3.55 -59.59 -38.20
C ASN A 240 2.94 -60.76 -37.42
N MET A 241 2.18 -60.51 -36.36
CA MET A 241 1.47 -61.55 -35.62
C MET A 241 0.28 -62.09 -36.41
N ASP A 242 -0.51 -61.23 -37.05
CA ASP A 242 -1.64 -61.65 -37.89
C ASP A 242 -1.19 -62.43 -39.13
N ALA A 243 -0.09 -62.02 -39.77
CA ALA A 243 0.48 -62.73 -40.91
C ALA A 243 1.01 -64.13 -40.55
N ASN A 244 1.61 -64.30 -39.35
CA ASN A 244 2.09 -65.60 -38.90
C ASN A 244 0.96 -66.54 -38.45
N ASN A 245 -0.14 -66.00 -37.91
CA ASN A 245 -1.31 -66.82 -37.54
C ASN A 245 -2.04 -67.35 -38.79
N GLN A 246 -2.14 -66.54 -39.84
CA GLN A 246 -2.75 -66.95 -41.13
C GLN A 246 -1.99 -68.08 -41.83
N ILE A 247 -0.67 -68.20 -41.62
CA ILE A 247 0.15 -69.27 -42.18
C ILE A 247 -0.06 -70.59 -41.41
N LEU A 248 -0.33 -70.53 -40.10
CA LEU A 248 -0.56 -71.71 -39.26
C LEU A 248 -1.95 -72.32 -39.46
N ASP A 249 -2.96 -71.52 -39.82
CA ASP A 249 -4.32 -72.00 -40.14
C ASP A 249 -4.43 -72.60 -41.56
N ALA A 250 -3.37 -72.53 -42.37
CA ALA A 250 -3.31 -73.02 -43.75
C ALA A 250 -2.59 -74.37 -43.92
N ILE A 251 -2.17 -75.01 -42.81
CA ILE A 251 -1.54 -76.34 -42.75
C ILE A 251 -2.50 -77.32 -42.07
#